data_AF-A0A7J2KB60-F1
#
_entry.id   AF-A0A7J2KB60-F1
#
_cell.length_a   1.000
_cell.length_b   1.000
_cell.length_c   1.000
_cell.angle_alpha   90.00
_cell.angle_beta   90.00
_cell.angle_gamma   90.00
#
_symmetry.space_group_name_H-M   'P 1'
#
loop_
_entity.id
_entity.type
_entity.pdbx_description
1 polymer ?
#
loop_
_entity_poly.entity_id
_entity_poly.type
_entity_poly.pdbx_seq_one_letter_code
_entity_poly.pdbx_strand_id
1 'polypeptide(L)'
;MIIHGHKKLVLPKEKQVRLIIMGHEHPSLGLRDKLGYLIKYPCFLRVPLKEPSNIEVLVLPATGVYQTGTSITLDPNAYLSPVIRENAILEEAKPIVFDEELGLLEFPELRILFSSLDEMIT
;
A
#
# COMPACT_ATOMS: atom_id res chain seq x y z
N MET A 1 -4.26 8.13 13.98
CA MET A 1 -3.25 9.20 13.87
C MET A 1 -3.12 9.58 12.40
N ILE A 2 -2.93 10.84 12.04
CA ILE A 2 -2.77 11.26 10.63
C ILE A 2 -1.38 11.86 10.45
N ILE A 3 -0.63 11.42 9.44
CA ILE A 3 0.73 11.89 9.14
C ILE A 3 0.92 12.02 7.62
N HIS A 4 1.89 12.82 7.18
CA HIS A 4 2.26 12.82 5.76
C HIS A 4 3.04 11.55 5.38
N GLY A 5 4.01 11.13 6.20
CA GLY A 5 4.84 9.94 5.95
C GLY A 5 6.30 10.21 5.57
N HIS A 6 6.73 11.48 5.45
CA HIS A 6 8.12 11.85 5.11
C HIS A 6 9.12 11.80 6.27
N LYS A 7 8.68 11.51 7.50
CA LYS A 7 9.51 11.41 8.71
C LYS A 7 9.36 10.05 9.35
N LYS A 8 10.34 9.65 10.14
CA LYS A 8 10.28 8.42 10.95
C LYS A 8 9.05 8.44 11.85
N LEU A 9 8.50 7.25 12.06
CA LEU A 9 7.30 7.07 12.87
C LEU A 9 7.61 7.39 14.34
N VAL A 10 6.83 8.28 14.93
CA VAL A 10 6.87 8.57 16.37
C VAL A 10 5.46 8.40 16.91
N LEU A 11 5.27 7.39 17.76
CA LEU A 11 3.99 7.11 18.39
C LEU A 11 3.83 7.90 19.69
N PRO A 12 2.66 8.53 19.93
CA PRO A 12 2.38 9.17 21.20
C PRO A 12 2.29 8.15 22.32
N LYS A 13 3.06 8.32 23.40
CA LYS A 13 3.12 7.37 24.53
C LYS A 13 1.79 7.20 25.27
N GLU A 14 0.97 8.25 25.31
CA GLU A 14 -0.26 8.30 26.14
C GLU A 14 -1.54 7.95 25.38
N LYS A 15 -1.44 7.69 24.06
CA LYS A 15 -2.62 7.40 23.23
C LYS A 15 -2.51 6.01 22.62
N GLN A 16 -3.57 5.23 22.77
CA GLN A 16 -3.69 3.95 22.10
C GLN A 16 -4.00 4.19 20.61
N VAL A 17 -2.95 4.27 19.80
CA VAL A 17 -3.07 4.31 18.34
C VAL A 17 -3.26 2.89 17.83
N ARG A 18 -4.26 2.69 16.97
CA ARG A 18 -4.49 1.42 16.24
C ARG A 18 -4.36 1.57 14.73
N LEU A 19 -4.63 2.78 14.22
CA LEU A 19 -4.60 3.09 12.80
C LEU A 19 -3.87 4.41 12.56
N ILE A 20 -2.97 4.39 11.59
CA ILE A 20 -2.26 5.56 11.06
C ILE A 20 -2.75 5.79 9.64
N ILE A 21 -3.24 6.99 9.33
CA ILE A 21 -3.59 7.39 7.97
C ILE A 21 -2.43 8.20 7.41
N MET A 22 -1.91 7.80 6.26
CA MET A 22 -0.68 8.34 5.69
C MET A 22 -0.84 8.73 4.21
N GLY A 23 -0.18 9.80 3.78
CA GLY A 23 -0.03 10.14 2.35
C GLY A 23 1.33 9.73 1.80
N HIS A 24 1.98 10.66 1.08
CA HIS A 24 3.36 10.58 0.56
C HIS A 24 3.62 9.56 -0.56
N GLU A 25 3.23 8.29 -0.39
CA GLU A 25 3.50 7.25 -1.40
C GLU A 25 2.53 7.28 -2.57
N HIS A 26 1.26 7.53 -2.27
CA HIS A 26 0.15 7.52 -3.23
C HIS A 26 0.14 6.19 -4.01
N PRO A 27 -0.17 5.06 -3.35
CA PRO A 27 0.11 3.75 -3.92
C PRO A 27 -0.84 3.39 -5.06
N SER A 28 -0.34 2.58 -5.98
CA SER A 28 -1.06 2.04 -7.13
C SER A 28 -0.79 0.56 -7.30
N LEU A 29 -1.84 -0.21 -7.56
CA LEU A 29 -1.74 -1.62 -7.93
C LEU A 29 -1.56 -1.72 -9.44
N GLY A 30 -0.43 -2.29 -9.87
CA GLY A 30 -0.17 -2.56 -11.27
C GLY A 30 -0.69 -3.96 -11.66
N LEU A 31 -1.62 -4.03 -12.60
CA LEU A 31 -2.13 -5.27 -13.17
C LEU A 31 -1.69 -5.38 -14.63
N ARG A 32 -1.08 -6.51 -14.99
CA ARG A 32 -0.70 -6.81 -16.37
C ARG A 32 -1.77 -7.64 -17.04
N ASP A 33 -2.18 -7.26 -18.24
CA ASP A 33 -3.02 -8.10 -19.07
C ASP A 33 -2.21 -9.19 -19.81
N LYS A 34 -2.91 -10.06 -20.54
CA LYS A 34 -2.29 -11.14 -21.33
C LYS A 34 -1.44 -10.65 -22.49
N LEU A 35 -1.61 -9.39 -22.91
CA LEU A 35 -0.82 -8.75 -23.97
C LEU A 35 0.41 -8.02 -23.39
N GLY A 36 0.59 -8.04 -22.07
CA GLY A 36 1.70 -7.42 -21.35
C GLY A 36 1.46 -5.94 -20.99
N TYR A 37 0.28 -5.39 -21.28
CA TYR A 37 -0.05 -4.00 -20.96
C TYR A 37 -0.24 -3.85 -19.45
N LEU A 38 0.46 -2.88 -18.86
CA LEU A 38 0.39 -2.57 -17.42
C LEU A 38 -0.63 -1.47 -17.18
N ILE A 39 -1.74 -1.82 -16.52
CA ILE A 39 -2.74 -0.87 -16.03
C ILE A 39 -2.44 -0.58 -14.56
N LYS A 40 -2.40 0.72 -14.19
CA LYS A 40 -2.21 1.15 -12.80
C LYS A 40 -3.53 1.63 -12.22
N TYR A 41 -3.92 1.02 -11.11
CA TYR A 41 -5.09 1.43 -10.34
C TYR A 41 -4.64 2.14 -9.07
N PRO A 42 -4.94 3.43 -8.88
CA PRO A 42 -4.78 4.08 -7.58
C PRO A 42 -5.55 3.28 -6.52
N CYS A 43 -4.94 3.10 -5.36
CA CYS A 43 -5.53 2.29 -4.31
C CYS A 43 -5.18 2.84 -2.93
N PHE A 44 -5.98 2.46 -1.94
CA PHE A 44 -5.50 2.48 -0.58
C PHE A 44 -4.59 1.28 -0.36
N LEU A 45 -3.60 1.42 0.51
CA LEU A 45 -2.77 0.29 0.93
C LEU A 45 -2.85 0.16 2.44
N ARG A 46 -3.46 -0.93 2.93
CA ARG A 46 -3.49 -1.28 4.36
C ARG A 46 -2.24 -2.11 4.67
N VAL A 47 -1.38 -1.60 5.55
CA VAL A 47 -0.06 -2.15 5.83
C VAL A 47 0.08 -2.41 7.33
N PRO A 48 0.22 -3.67 7.76
CA PRO A 48 0.59 -3.98 9.14
C PRO A 48 2.01 -3.51 9.47
N LEU A 49 2.24 -3.09 10.71
CA LEU A 49 3.57 -2.77 11.21
C LEU A 49 4.21 -3.97 11.91
N LYS A 50 5.54 -4.09 11.78
CA LYS A 50 6.36 -5.08 12.52
C LYS A 50 6.24 -4.85 14.02
N GLU A 51 6.52 -3.62 14.45
CA GLU A 51 6.43 -3.19 15.83
C GLU A 51 5.93 -1.74 15.94
N PRO A 52 4.89 -1.47 16.75
CA PRO A 52 4.07 -2.44 17.46
C PRO A 52 3.10 -3.17 16.51
N SER A 53 2.94 -4.48 16.70
CA SER A 53 2.17 -5.38 15.80
C SER A 53 0.66 -5.14 15.78
N ASN A 54 0.12 -4.35 16.72
CA ASN A 54 -1.30 -4.02 16.80
C ASN A 54 -1.67 -2.72 16.06
N ILE A 55 -0.75 -2.15 15.28
CA ILE A 55 -0.95 -0.92 14.51
C ILE A 55 -0.87 -1.21 13.02
N GLU A 56 -1.82 -0.64 12.30
CA GLU A 56 -1.82 -0.63 10.83
C GLU A 56 -1.64 0.79 10.29
N VAL A 57 -1.06 0.90 9.10
CA VAL A 57 -0.98 2.12 8.30
C VAL A 57 -1.92 1.97 7.11
N LEU A 58 -2.86 2.90 6.94
CA LEU A 58 -3.65 3.07 5.74
C LEU A 58 -3.04 4.20 4.90
N VAL A 59 -2.39 3.83 3.81
CA VAL A 59 -1.81 4.78 2.87
C VAL A 59 -2.87 5.22 1.86
N LEU A 60 -3.03 6.53 1.69
CA LEU A 60 -4.03 7.14 0.81
C LEU A 60 -3.55 7.16 -0.65
N PRO A 61 -4.44 6.91 -1.63
CA PRO A 61 -4.15 7.06 -3.04
C PRO A 61 -3.85 8.53 -3.40
N ALA A 62 -3.30 8.75 -4.59
CA ALA A 62 -3.27 10.10 -5.15
C ALA A 62 -4.70 10.61 -5.36
N THR A 63 -4.94 11.87 -5.01
CA THR A 63 -6.23 12.54 -5.25
C THR A 63 -6.29 13.26 -6.61
N GLY A 64 -5.17 13.34 -7.32
CA GLY A 64 -5.07 14.03 -8.61
C GLY A 64 -5.24 13.08 -9.79
N VAL A 65 -6.09 13.43 -10.75
CA VAL A 65 -6.42 12.62 -11.94
C VAL A 65 -5.18 12.27 -12.79
N TYR A 66 -4.15 13.13 -12.79
CA TYR A 66 -2.91 12.92 -13.54
C TYR A 66 -1.82 12.16 -12.77
N GLN A 67 -2.06 11.82 -11.51
CA GLN A 67 -1.10 11.12 -10.66
C GLN A 67 -1.49 9.64 -10.60
N THR A 68 -0.78 8.80 -11.35
CA THR A 68 -1.03 7.35 -11.40
C THR A 68 -0.55 6.62 -10.15
N GLY A 69 0.19 7.30 -9.27
CA GLY A 69 0.71 6.74 -8.04
C GLY A 69 1.99 5.90 -8.20
N THR A 70 2.60 5.58 -7.07
CA THR A 70 3.79 4.72 -6.99
C THR A 70 3.35 3.26 -7.05
N SER A 71 4.00 2.44 -7.88
CA SER A 71 3.66 1.02 -7.96
C SER A 71 3.96 0.33 -6.63
N ILE A 72 2.98 -0.39 -6.09
CA ILE A 72 3.19 -1.23 -4.92
C ILE A 72 4.15 -2.38 -5.28
N THR A 73 5.08 -2.69 -4.38
CA THR A 73 6.03 -3.80 -4.51
C THR A 73 6.29 -4.44 -3.14
N LEU A 74 6.95 -5.60 -3.14
CA LEU A 74 7.49 -6.22 -1.93
C LEU A 74 8.88 -5.68 -1.54
N ASP A 75 9.51 -4.83 -2.35
CA ASP A 75 10.82 -4.24 -2.04
C ASP A 75 10.64 -2.99 -1.16
N PRO A 76 11.08 -3.01 0.11
CA PRO A 76 10.98 -1.85 0.99
C PRO A 76 11.71 -0.61 0.45
N ASN A 77 12.77 -0.79 -0.35
CA ASN A 77 13.55 0.32 -0.88
C ASN A 77 12.84 1.09 -1.99
N ALA A 78 11.79 0.51 -2.59
CA ALA A 78 10.96 1.18 -3.58
C ALA A 78 10.07 2.28 -2.96
N TYR A 79 9.85 2.26 -1.64
CA TYR A 79 9.04 3.24 -0.93
C TYR A 79 9.89 4.42 -0.46
N LEU A 80 9.36 5.64 -0.56
CA LEU A 80 10.07 6.87 -0.17
C LEU A 80 9.95 7.17 1.33
N SER A 81 8.85 6.73 1.94
CA SER A 81 8.51 6.92 3.33
C SER A 81 9.38 6.04 4.21
N PRO A 82 10.10 6.62 5.19
CA PRO A 82 10.76 5.83 6.22
C PRO A 82 9.76 5.05 7.08
N VAL A 83 8.47 5.44 7.15
CA VAL A 83 7.46 4.68 7.90
C VAL A 83 7.28 3.30 7.29
N ILE A 84 7.01 3.25 5.97
CA ILE A 84 6.81 1.98 5.26
C ILE A 84 8.13 1.22 5.14
N ARG A 85 9.19 1.88 4.67
CA ARG A 85 10.50 1.24 4.44
C ARG A 85 11.06 0.53 5.68
N GLU A 86 10.94 1.16 6.85
CA GLU A 86 11.58 0.64 8.08
C GLU A 86 10.64 -0.28 8.88
N ASN A 87 9.32 -0.05 8.85
CA ASN A 87 8.40 -0.66 9.83
C ASN A 87 7.33 -1.57 9.21
N ALA A 88 7.11 -1.56 7.90
CA ALA A 88 6.04 -2.34 7.28
C ALA A 88 6.35 -3.84 7.21
N ILE A 89 5.29 -4.66 7.33
CA ILE A 89 5.25 -6.03 6.84
C ILE A 89 4.57 -5.99 5.46
N LEU A 90 5.35 -5.82 4.40
CA LEU A 90 4.81 -5.58 3.05
C LEU A 90 4.09 -6.81 2.50
N GLU A 91 4.56 -8.00 2.85
CA GLU A 91 4.01 -9.28 2.46
C GLU A 91 2.54 -9.44 2.86
N GLU A 92 2.16 -8.83 3.98
CA GLU A 92 0.80 -8.85 4.55
C GLU A 92 -0.03 -7.61 4.16
N ALA A 93 0.56 -6.67 3.40
CA ALA A 93 -0.15 -5.49 2.97
C ALA A 93 -1.27 -5.85 1.98
N LYS A 94 -2.39 -5.12 2.05
CA LYS A 94 -3.58 -5.36 1.25
C LYS A 94 -3.96 -4.11 0.45
N PRO A 95 -3.95 -4.17 -0.89
CA PRO A 95 -4.46 -3.10 -1.74
C PRO A 95 -5.99 -3.07 -1.67
N ILE A 96 -6.56 -1.87 -1.62
CA ILE A 96 -8.00 -1.64 -1.75
C ILE A 96 -8.19 -0.67 -2.91
N VAL A 97 -8.60 -1.20 -4.06
CA VAL A 97 -8.89 -0.41 -5.25
C VAL A 97 -10.31 0.15 -5.14
N PHE A 98 -10.50 1.38 -5.59
CA PHE A 98 -11.81 1.99 -5.72
C PHE A 98 -12.09 2.20 -7.21
N ASP A 99 -13.25 1.73 -7.63
CA ASP A 99 -13.72 1.81 -9.01
C ASP A 99 -15.19 2.26 -9.00
N GLU A 100 -15.59 3.07 -9.99
CA GLU A 100 -16.94 3.63 -10.04
C GLU A 100 -18.02 2.58 -10.30
N GLU A 101 -17.69 1.52 -11.05
CA GLU A 101 -18.64 0.45 -11.41
C GLU A 101 -18.59 -0.71 -10.39
N LEU A 102 -17.39 -1.09 -9.97
CA LEU A 102 -17.17 -2.26 -9.10
C LEU A 102 -17.17 -1.91 -7.60
N GLY A 103 -17.09 -0.63 -7.25
CA GLY A 103 -17.02 -0.16 -5.86
C GLY A 103 -15.63 -0.39 -5.24
N LEU A 104 -15.60 -0.84 -4.00
CA LEU A 104 -14.35 -1.14 -3.28
C LEU A 104 -13.97 -2.60 -3.47
N LEU A 105 -12.79 -2.83 -4.03
CA LEU A 105 -12.20 -4.15 -4.23
C LEU A 105 -11.01 -4.31 -3.28
N GLU A 106 -11.19 -5.08 -2.20
CA GLU A 106 -10.09 -5.49 -1.33
C GLU A 106 -9.38 -6.69 -1.96
N PHE A 107 -8.12 -6.50 -2.34
CA PHE A 107 -7.28 -7.55 -2.88
C PHE A 107 -6.61 -8.38 -1.77
N PRO A 108 -6.13 -9.60 -2.09
CA PRO A 108 -5.35 -10.40 -1.16
C PRO A 108 -4.06 -9.70 -0.69
N GLU A 109 -3.39 -10.35 0.27
CA GLU A 109 -2.05 -9.96 0.70
C GLU A 109 -1.07 -9.90 -0.48
N LEU A 110 -0.12 -8.96 -0.46
CA LEU A 110 0.87 -8.80 -1.53
C LEU A 110 1.63 -10.10 -1.80
N ARG A 111 1.98 -10.87 -0.76
CA ARG A 111 2.59 -12.19 -0.91
C ARG A 111 1.81 -13.10 -1.88
N ILE A 112 0.49 -13.14 -1.74
CA ILE A 112 -0.39 -14.00 -2.54
C ILE A 112 -0.53 -13.42 -3.95
N LEU A 113 -0.68 -12.09 -4.06
CA LEU A 113 -0.77 -11.40 -5.34
C LEU A 113 0.47 -11.64 -6.20
N PHE A 114 1.65 -11.38 -5.66
CA PHE A 114 2.89 -11.50 -6.42
C PHE A 114 3.26 -12.96 -6.71
N SER A 115 2.96 -13.91 -5.80
CA SER A 115 3.17 -15.33 -6.10
C SER A 115 2.26 -15.84 -7.21
N SER A 116 0.99 -15.44 -7.21
CA SER A 116 0.01 -15.88 -8.21
C SER A 116 0.28 -15.28 -9.59
N LEU A 117 0.85 -14.07 -9.65
CA LEU A 117 1.22 -13.42 -10.91
C LEU A 117 2.40 -14.13 -11.59
N ASP A 118 3.36 -14.63 -10.83
CA ASP A 118 4.49 -15.40 -11.39
C ASP A 118 4.01 -16.73 -12.01
N GLU A 119 3.00 -17.37 -11.42
CA GLU A 119 2.37 -18.59 -11.95
C GLU A 119 1.58 -18.36 -13.24
N MET A 120 1.03 -17.16 -13.48
CA MET A 120 0.24 -16.86 -14.69
C MET A 120 1.09 -16.53 -15.93
N ILE A 121 2.40 -16.27 -15.75
CA ILE A 121 3.36 -15.92 -16.82
C ILE A 121 4.22 -17.14 -17.23
N THR A 122 4.12 -18.25 -16.49
CA THR A 122 4.82 -19.52 -16.76
C THR A 122 3.91 -20.49 -17.50
#